data_AF-A0AA37IK95-F1
#
_entry.id   AF-A0AA37IK95-F1
#
_cell.length_a   1.000
_cell.length_b   1.000
_cell.length_c   1.000
_cell.angle_alpha   90.00
_cell.angle_beta   90.00
_cell.angle_gamma   90.00
#
_symmetry.space_group_name_H-M   'P 1'
#
loop_
_entity.id
_entity.type
_entity.pdbx_description
1 polymer ?
#
loop_
_entity_poly.entity_id
_entity_poly.type
_entity_poly.pdbx_seq_one_letter_code
_entity_poly.pdbx_strand_id
1 'polypeptide(L)'
;MAYISSEVTTLLAERAALEKALSEAREKEMRLALIEIVQKMREYDISLSELMGRRPGEQYAEAHPKYQDPVTGATWSGRGRVPHWIVGQDRNRFLVTSGAALTERQAPLLFEKR
;
A
#
# COMPACT_ATOMS: atom_id res chain seq x y z
N MET A 1 -23.31 45.04 -24.46
CA MET A 1 -21.90 45.28 -24.09
C MET A 1 -21.81 45.17 -22.59
N ALA A 2 -21.03 44.21 -22.07
CA ALA A 2 -20.98 43.91 -20.64
C ALA A 2 -20.25 45.03 -19.89
N TYR A 3 -20.98 45.87 -19.16
CA TYR A 3 -20.41 46.87 -18.25
C TYR A 3 -20.03 46.16 -16.94
N ILE A 4 -18.89 45.48 -16.95
CA ILE A 4 -18.22 45.10 -15.71
C ILE A 4 -17.62 46.42 -15.20
N SER A 5 -18.24 47.01 -14.17
CA SER A 5 -17.74 48.23 -13.53
C SER A 5 -16.27 48.06 -13.16
N SER A 6 -15.44 49.09 -13.35
CA SER A 6 -14.03 49.08 -12.95
C SER A 6 -13.86 48.71 -11.47
N GLU A 7 -14.83 49.08 -10.63
CA GLU A 7 -14.91 48.69 -9.23
C GLU A 7 -14.97 47.16 -9.04
N VAL A 8 -15.76 46.46 -9.86
CA VAL A 8 -15.86 44.99 -9.81
C VAL A 8 -14.51 44.36 -10.18
N THR A 9 -13.80 44.92 -11.18
CA THR A 9 -12.48 44.40 -11.54
C THR A 9 -11.43 44.62 -10.46
N THR A 10 -11.50 45.76 -9.75
CA THR A 10 -10.61 46.06 -8.62
C THR A 10 -10.87 45.10 -7.47
N LEU A 11 -12.13 44.89 -7.08
CA LEU A 11 -12.50 43.96 -6.01
C LEU A 11 -12.08 42.51 -6.32
N LEU A 12 -12.14 42.10 -7.58
CA LEU A 12 -11.64 40.80 -8.01
C LEU A 12 -10.11 40.68 -7.88
N ALA A 13 -9.36 41.73 -8.23
CA ALA A 13 -7.92 41.76 -8.08
C ALA A 13 -7.50 41.73 -6.60
N GLU A 14 -8.19 42.48 -5.75
CA GLU A 14 -7.99 42.47 -4.29
C GLU A 14 -8.27 41.08 -3.69
N ARG A 15 -9.36 40.43 -4.09
CA ARG A 15 -9.67 39.06 -3.67
C ARG A 15 -8.57 38.09 -4.07
N ALA A 16 -8.09 38.16 -5.31
CA ALA A 16 -7.02 37.28 -5.79
C ALA A 16 -5.71 37.46 -5.00
N ALA A 17 -5.37 38.70 -4.65
CA ALA A 17 -4.21 39.00 -3.81
C ALA A 17 -4.38 38.45 -2.39
N LEU A 18 -5.57 38.58 -1.79
CA LEU A 18 -5.88 38.04 -0.46
C LEU A 18 -5.85 36.51 -0.44
N GLU A 19 -6.40 35.84 -1.47
CA GLU A 19 -6.36 34.38 -1.57
C GLU A 19 -4.92 33.86 -1.68
N LYS A 20 -4.07 34.54 -2.46
CA LYS A 20 -2.65 34.21 -2.55
C LYS A 20 -1.93 34.39 -1.22
N ALA A 21 -2.16 35.52 -0.53
CA ALA A 21 -1.56 35.76 0.78
C ALA A 21 -2.03 34.72 1.81
N LEU A 22 -3.30 34.30 1.75
CA LEU A 22 -3.85 33.26 2.61
C LEU A 22 -3.19 31.89 2.36
N SER A 23 -2.98 31.51 1.09
CA SER A 23 -2.29 30.25 0.79
C SER A 23 -0.85 30.27 1.27
N GLU A 24 -0.12 31.37 1.05
CA GLU A 24 1.26 31.51 1.51
C GLU A 24 1.37 31.46 3.05
N ALA A 25 0.44 32.11 3.75
CA ALA A 25 0.37 32.06 5.21
C ALA A 25 0.09 30.63 5.70
N ARG A 26 -0.90 29.94 5.12
CA ARG A 26 -1.23 28.54 5.47
C ARG A 26 -0.07 27.59 5.20
N GLU A 27 0.63 27.74 4.08
CA GLU A 27 1.81 26.93 3.77
C GLU A 27 2.93 27.16 4.79
N LYS A 28 3.15 28.40 5.21
CA LYS A 28 4.12 28.73 6.25
C LYS A 28 3.72 28.13 7.59
N GLU A 29 2.47 28.27 8.01
CA GLU A 29 1.95 27.67 9.23
C GLU A 29 2.07 26.14 9.22
N MET A 30 1.65 25.50 8.13
CA MET A 30 1.74 24.04 7.98
C MET A 30 3.18 23.55 7.99
N ARG A 31 4.12 24.29 7.39
CA ARG A 31 5.55 23.98 7.44
C ARG A 31 6.09 24.06 8.87
N LEU A 32 5.71 25.09 9.62
CA LEU A 32 6.11 25.24 11.02
C LEU A 32 5.54 24.11 11.89
N ALA A 33 4.26 23.80 11.72
CA ALA A 33 3.61 22.69 12.41
C ALA A 33 4.29 21.34 12.09
N LEU A 34 4.65 21.10 10.83
CA LEU A 34 5.37 19.88 10.43
C LEU A 34 6.74 19.78 11.11
N ILE A 35 7.49 20.90 11.17
CA ILE A 35 8.79 20.94 11.86
C ILE A 35 8.62 20.62 13.34
N GLU A 36 7.63 21.21 14.01
CA GLU A 36 7.34 20.95 15.42
C GLU A 36 6.95 19.48 15.66
N ILE A 37 6.09 18.92 14.82
CA ILE A 37 5.70 17.50 14.90
C ILE A 37 6.94 16.60 14.76
N VAL A 38 7.79 16.85 13.76
CA VAL A 38 9.00 16.04 13.54
C VAL A 38 9.99 16.19 14.70
N GLN A 39 10.13 17.38 15.28
CA GLN A 39 10.95 17.60 16.47
C GLN A 39 10.43 16.81 17.65
N LYS A 40 9.12 16.89 17.95
CA LYS A 40 8.49 16.10 19.01
C LYS A 40 8.63 14.60 18.74
N MET A 41 8.43 14.15 17.51
CA MET A 41 8.63 12.74 17.14
C MET A 41 10.06 12.28 17.45
N ARG A 42 11.08 13.10 17.19
CA ARG A 42 12.47 12.78 17.52
C ARG A 42 12.76 12.83 19.02
N GLU A 43 12.18 13.79 19.74
CA GLU A 43 12.38 13.95 21.18
C GLU A 43 11.84 12.76 21.98
N TYR A 44 10.68 12.24 21.58
CA TYR A 44 10.00 11.13 22.24
C TYR A 44 10.21 9.77 21.54
N ASP A 45 11.07 9.71 20.54
CA ASP A 45 11.31 8.52 19.69
C ASP A 45 10.01 7.91 19.10
N ILE A 46 9.02 8.77 18.82
CA ILE A 46 7.71 8.35 18.30
C ILE A 46 7.87 7.98 16.82
N SER A 47 7.60 6.71 16.52
CA SER A 47 7.56 6.23 15.14
C SER A 47 6.28 6.66 14.41
N LEU A 48 6.33 6.77 13.08
CA LEU A 48 5.14 7.08 12.27
C LEU A 48 4.02 6.04 12.48
N SER A 49 4.38 4.78 12.71
CA SER A 49 3.41 3.71 13.01
C SER A 49 2.62 4.03 14.28
N GLU A 50 3.30 4.49 15.33
CA GLU A 50 2.69 4.86 16.61
C GLU A 50 1.84 6.12 16.49
N LEU A 51 2.30 7.13 15.75
CA LEU A 51 1.53 8.34 15.44
C LEU A 51 0.22 8.02 14.69
N MET A 52 0.25 7.04 13.78
CA MET A 52 -0.93 6.57 13.05
C MET A 52 -1.77 5.55 13.85
N GLY A 53 -1.44 5.27 15.12
CA GLY A 53 -2.14 4.29 15.95
C GLY A 53 -2.01 2.85 15.46
N ARG A 54 -1.01 2.57 14.61
CA ARG A 54 -0.72 1.26 14.05
C ARG A 54 0.21 0.50 15.00
N ARG A 55 -0.25 -0.64 15.53
CA ARG A 55 0.57 -1.43 16.44
C ARG A 55 1.86 -1.90 15.74
N PRO A 56 3.04 -1.83 16.38
CA PRO A 56 4.24 -2.46 15.86
C PRO A 56 3.99 -3.96 15.67
N GLY A 57 4.06 -4.44 14.43
CA GLY A 57 3.72 -5.83 14.06
C GLY A 57 2.36 -6.00 13.39
N GLU A 58 1.50 -4.97 13.35
CA GLU A 58 0.28 -4.95 12.53
C GLU A 58 0.61 -4.47 11.12
N GLN A 59 1.64 -5.10 10.54
CA GLN A 59 1.67 -5.26 9.10
C GLN A 59 0.42 -6.07 8.80
N TYR A 60 -0.50 -5.55 7.97
CA TYR A 60 -1.35 -6.47 7.23
C TYR A 60 -0.33 -7.34 6.52
N ALA A 61 -0.12 -8.57 7.02
CA ALA A 61 0.62 -9.55 6.28
C ALA A 61 -0.07 -9.54 4.93
N GLU A 62 0.63 -9.03 3.90
CA GLU A 62 0.26 -9.31 2.53
C GLU A 62 -0.08 -10.78 2.54
N ALA A 63 -1.34 -11.09 2.25
CA ALA A 63 -1.87 -12.40 2.50
C ALA A 63 -1.20 -13.32 1.48
N HIS A 64 0.02 -13.78 1.82
CA HIS A 64 0.83 -14.61 0.95
C HIS A 64 -0.08 -15.76 0.55
N PRO A 65 -0.25 -15.97 -0.76
CA PRO A 65 -1.22 -16.92 -1.25
C PRO A 65 -0.82 -18.31 -0.74
N LYS A 66 -1.51 -18.78 0.30
CA LYS A 66 -1.24 -20.07 0.95
C LYS A 66 -1.55 -21.23 0.01
N TYR A 67 -2.48 -21.03 -0.91
CA TYR A 67 -2.88 -22.01 -1.90
C TYR A 67 -2.82 -21.45 -3.32
N GLN A 68 -2.39 -22.25 -4.30
CA GLN A 68 -2.39 -21.92 -5.72
C GLN A 68 -2.92 -23.09 -6.56
N ASP A 69 -3.75 -22.80 -7.54
CA ASP A 69 -4.24 -23.77 -8.53
C ASP A 69 -3.13 -24.10 -9.56
N PRO A 70 -2.71 -25.37 -9.72
CA PRO A 70 -1.74 -25.76 -10.73
C PRO A 70 -2.23 -25.60 -12.18
N VAL A 71 -3.54 -25.49 -12.41
CA VAL A 71 -4.13 -25.39 -13.75
C VAL A 71 -4.32 -23.93 -14.18
N THR A 72 -4.93 -23.11 -13.33
CA THR A 72 -5.25 -21.71 -13.67
C THR A 72 -4.30 -20.68 -13.06
N GLY A 73 -3.46 -21.09 -12.11
CA GLY A 73 -2.60 -20.17 -11.35
C GLY A 73 -3.36 -19.29 -10.35
N ALA A 74 -4.67 -19.49 -10.18
CA ALA A 74 -5.48 -18.75 -9.21
C ALA A 74 -4.97 -18.98 -7.78
N THR A 75 -4.92 -17.92 -6.98
CA THR A 75 -4.37 -17.98 -5.62
C THR A 75 -5.43 -17.74 -4.56
N TRP A 76 -5.25 -18.35 -3.39
CA TRP A 76 -6.12 -18.17 -2.23
C TRP A 76 -5.33 -18.12 -0.94
N SER A 77 -5.59 -17.10 -0.13
CA SER A 77 -4.89 -16.87 1.15
C SER A 77 -5.37 -17.78 2.29
N GLY A 78 -6.37 -18.64 2.05
CA GLY A 78 -6.98 -19.48 3.09
C GLY A 78 -7.95 -18.75 4.01
N ARG A 79 -8.24 -17.47 3.73
CA ARG A 79 -9.23 -16.65 4.44
C ARG A 79 -10.40 -16.33 3.49
N GLY A 80 -11.63 -16.36 4.01
CA GLY A 80 -12.85 -16.04 3.23
C GLY A 80 -13.44 -17.22 2.45
N ARG A 81 -14.25 -16.92 1.42
CA ARG A 81 -14.96 -17.92 0.60
C ARG A 81 -13.96 -18.83 -0.12
N VAL A 82 -14.11 -20.14 0.06
CA VAL A 82 -13.26 -21.14 -0.59
C VAL A 82 -13.54 -21.15 -2.10
N PRO A 83 -12.52 -21.01 -2.97
CA PRO A 83 -12.68 -21.10 -4.41
C PRO A 83 -13.05 -22.51 -4.88
N HIS A 84 -13.82 -22.62 -5.97
CA HIS A 84 -14.32 -23.89 -6.51
C HIS A 84 -13.23 -24.94 -6.80
N TRP A 85 -12.00 -24.53 -7.11
CA TRP A 85 -10.88 -25.43 -7.42
C TRP A 85 -10.28 -26.13 -6.18
N ILE A 86 -10.52 -25.63 -4.96
CA ILE A 86 -10.13 -26.32 -3.71
C ILE A 86 -11.31 -27.03 -3.04
N VAL A 87 -12.55 -26.59 -3.30
CA VAL A 87 -13.75 -27.14 -2.67
C VAL A 87 -13.87 -28.64 -2.94
N GLY A 88 -13.85 -29.46 -1.88
CA GLY A 88 -14.01 -30.92 -1.96
C GLY A 88 -12.72 -31.72 -2.23
N GLN A 89 -11.59 -31.05 -2.45
CA GLN A 89 -10.29 -31.68 -2.69
C GLN A 89 -9.37 -31.55 -1.47
N ASP A 90 -8.35 -32.41 -1.38
CA ASP A 90 -7.33 -32.28 -0.34
C ASP A 90 -6.52 -30.98 -0.53
N ARG A 91 -6.68 -30.08 0.43
CA ARG A 91 -6.12 -28.72 0.43
C ARG A 91 -4.60 -28.72 0.45
N ASN A 92 -3.99 -29.79 0.97
CA ASN A 92 -2.54 -29.93 1.04
C ASN A 92 -1.88 -29.99 -0.34
N ARG A 93 -2.62 -30.41 -1.37
CA ARG A 93 -2.12 -30.50 -2.75
C ARG A 93 -1.92 -29.14 -3.43
N PHE A 94 -2.56 -28.11 -2.89
CA PHE A 94 -2.51 -26.76 -3.44
C PHE A 94 -1.66 -25.82 -2.57
N LEU A 95 -1.08 -26.31 -1.47
CA LEU A 95 -0.28 -25.50 -0.57
C LEU A 95 0.98 -25.01 -1.27
N VAL A 96 1.13 -23.69 -1.37
CA VAL A 96 2.41 -23.08 -1.74
C VAL A 96 3.18 -22.92 -0.45
N THR A 97 4.05 -23.89 -0.14
CA THR A 97 5.05 -23.70 0.90
C THR A 97 5.94 -22.56 0.41
N SER A 98 5.90 -21.42 1.09
CA SER A 98 6.94 -20.40 0.92
C SER A 98 8.25 -20.98 1.43
N GLY A 99 8.95 -21.72 0.56
CA GLY A 99 10.29 -22.26 0.81
C GLY A 99 10.42 -23.78 0.63
N ALA A 100 10.89 -24.18 -0.55
CA ALA A 100 11.55 -25.46 -0.88
C ALA A 100 10.68 -26.66 -1.32
N ALA A 101 11.22 -27.32 -2.36
CA ALA A 101 10.91 -28.63 -2.93
C ALA A 101 9.73 -28.74 -3.91
N LEU A 102 10.05 -28.75 -5.21
CA LEU A 102 9.85 -29.87 -6.15
C LEU A 102 9.96 -29.39 -7.61
N THR A 103 11.18 -29.31 -8.11
CA THR A 103 11.48 -29.56 -9.53
C THR A 103 12.53 -30.68 -9.55
N GLU A 104 12.05 -31.89 -9.25
CA GLU A 104 12.51 -33.06 -9.99
C GLU A 104 12.06 -32.84 -11.45
N ARG A 105 12.96 -32.30 -12.27
CA ARG A 105 12.86 -32.47 -13.72
C ARG A 105 13.96 -33.44 -14.12
N GLN A 106 13.50 -34.64 -14.45
CA GLN A 106 14.11 -35.61 -15.38
C GLN A 106 15.40 -36.29 -14.92
N ALA A 107 15.25 -37.54 -14.48
CA ALA A 107 16.16 -38.59 -14.91
C ALA A 107 15.72 -39.09 -16.30
N PRO A 108 16.64 -39.26 -17.26
CA PRO A 108 16.59 -40.38 -18.16
C PRO A 108 17.79 -41.30 -17.87
N LEU A 109 17.45 -42.49 -17.37
CA LEU A 109 17.88 -43.80 -17.83
C LEU A 109 19.26 -43.95 -18.51
N LEU A 110 20.03 -44.90 -17.95
CA LEU A 110 20.88 -45.88 -18.64
C LEU A 110 22.10 -45.34 -19.42
N PHE A 111 23.30 -45.63 -18.93
CA PHE A 111 24.08 -46.77 -19.45
C PHE A 111 25.31 -47.04 -18.58
N GLU A 112 25.28 -48.21 -17.95
CA GLU A 112 26.43 -48.88 -17.37
C GLU A 112 27.14 -49.65 -18.48
N LYS A 113 28.46 -49.49 -18.61
CA LYS A 113 29.43 -50.60 -18.53
C LYS A 113 30.86 -50.14 -18.84
N ARG A 114 31.71 -50.44 -17.85
CA ARG A 114 33.11 -50.88 -17.89
C ARG A 114 34.16 -49.99 -18.54
#